data_AF-A0A917VGS4-F1
#
_entry.id   AF-A0A917VGS4-F1
#
_cell.length_a   1.000
_cell.length_b   1.000
_cell.length_c   1.000
_cell.angle_alpha   90.00
_cell.angle_beta   90.00
_cell.angle_gamma   90.00
#
_symmetry.space_group_name_H-M   'P 1'
#
loop_
_entity.id
_entity.type
_entity.pdbx_description
1 polymer ?
#
loop_
_entity_poly.entity_id
_entity_poly.type
_entity_poly.pdbx_seq_one_letter_code
_entity_poly.pdbx_strand_id
1 'polypeptide(L)'
;MAVLLYYPLVTPPTEIVHQALLYWDGLASVVPRDPEVYSAAVSRELEDLRSQALYTPLTFDRQSMDSLDDPRFGGAFRGSLASQVLIQELQYLDANRERLLAGPSAVIYGSKLSYWLERELVRRELAVPNRDRGFWSLVVPAEVWQLIVGVTVRELTCGRYASYVPYTESDDAYRRAWSAPTRDRVPAWEIELGKLLPVPAPGTATADVLAFRERYRDERLRLMRALHRMVGDLRRDYDHPADVLAQLKAELKDAVQDYRGAAKSSRMAWVSRGVTVTVAVSAAALGALVVPDVGWLLGVGSGYALNVATREIRPLSEARDDHDFSYLHRVERDLP
;
A
#
# COMPACT_ATOMS: atom_id res chain seq x y z
N MET A 1 11.37 3.91 -9.34
CA MET A 1 11.23 4.71 -8.12
C MET A 1 9.94 4.28 -7.45
N ALA A 2 10.03 3.84 -6.20
CA ALA A 2 8.89 3.29 -5.48
C ALA A 2 8.40 4.29 -4.43
N VAL A 3 7.10 4.59 -4.45
CA VAL A 3 6.46 5.58 -3.57
C VAL A 3 5.53 4.85 -2.61
N LEU A 4 5.67 5.08 -1.31
CA LEU A 4 4.73 4.52 -0.33
C LEU A 4 3.39 5.24 -0.47
N LEU A 5 2.34 4.50 -0.81
CA LEU A 5 0.98 5.00 -0.89
C LEU A 5 0.25 4.68 0.42
N TYR A 6 0.18 5.67 1.30
CA TYR A 6 -0.51 5.56 2.57
C TYR A 6 -2.03 5.65 2.40
N TYR A 7 -2.72 4.78 3.13
CA TYR A 7 -4.16 4.80 3.33
C TYR A 7 -4.47 4.28 4.75
N PRO A 8 -5.63 4.63 5.34
CA PRO A 8 -6.78 5.25 4.70
C PRO A 8 -6.94 6.76 4.96
N LEU A 9 -6.12 7.36 5.84
CA LEU A 9 -6.19 8.80 6.14
C LEU A 9 -5.53 9.66 5.05
N VAL A 10 -5.96 10.93 5.00
CA VAL A 10 -5.34 11.94 4.12
C VAL A 10 -3.96 12.35 4.64
N THR A 11 -3.87 12.61 5.94
CA THR A 11 -2.61 12.91 6.63
C THR A 11 -2.10 11.64 7.30
N PRO A 12 -1.02 11.01 6.81
CA PRO A 12 -0.43 9.85 7.45
C PRO A 12 0.11 10.20 8.85
N PRO A 13 0.12 9.25 9.80
CA PRO A 13 0.84 9.41 11.05
C PRO A 13 2.32 9.76 10.80
N THR A 14 2.90 10.60 11.66
CA THR A 14 4.27 11.11 11.50
C THR A 14 5.30 9.98 11.35
N GLU A 15 5.11 8.86 12.05
CA GLU A 15 6.01 7.71 11.96
C GLU A 15 5.97 7.05 10.58
N ILE A 16 4.82 7.06 9.92
CA ILE A 16 4.70 6.58 8.54
C ILE A 16 5.33 7.56 7.57
N VAL A 17 5.19 8.87 7.81
CA VAL A 17 5.91 9.89 7.03
C VAL A 17 7.42 9.65 7.14
N HIS A 18 7.95 9.50 8.36
CA HIS A 18 9.37 9.22 8.57
C HIS A 18 9.82 7.92 7.90
N GLN A 19 9.02 6.87 7.99
CA GLN A 19 9.32 5.59 7.35
C GLN A 19 9.33 5.72 5.81
N ALA A 20 8.36 6.44 5.23
CA ALA A 20 8.35 6.76 3.81
C ALA A 20 9.62 7.51 3.39
N LEU A 21 10.01 8.53 4.16
CA LEU A 21 11.21 9.32 3.90
C LEU A 21 12.51 8.54 4.09
N LEU A 22 12.56 7.54 4.96
CA LEU A 22 13.80 6.75 5.14
C LEU A 22 13.94 5.62 4.12
N TYR A 23 12.85 5.02 3.66
CA TYR A 23 12.92 3.76 2.91
C TYR A 23 12.37 3.84 1.49
N TRP A 24 11.53 4.83 1.20
CA TRP A 24 10.90 4.97 -0.10
C TRP A 24 11.41 6.21 -0.84
N ASP A 25 11.16 6.30 -2.13
CA ASP A 25 11.56 7.49 -2.89
C ASP A 25 10.69 8.70 -2.58
N GLY A 26 9.44 8.45 -2.18
CA GLY A 26 8.54 9.46 -1.66
C GLY A 26 7.33 8.83 -0.94
N LEU A 27 6.42 9.69 -0.55
CA LEU A 27 5.15 9.39 0.08
C LEU A 27 4.00 9.84 -0.83
N ALA A 28 2.90 9.10 -0.82
CA ALA A 28 1.65 9.50 -1.43
C ALA A 28 0.49 9.18 -0.49
N SER A 29 -0.60 9.92 -0.60
CA SER A 29 -1.85 9.58 0.07
C SER A 29 -3.04 10.02 -0.80
N VAL A 30 -4.20 9.42 -0.55
CA VAL A 30 -5.42 9.76 -1.28
C VAL A 30 -6.06 10.99 -0.66
N VAL A 31 -6.06 12.10 -1.39
CA VAL A 31 -6.61 13.41 -0.97
C VAL A 31 -7.98 13.69 -1.62
N PRO A 32 -8.84 14.50 -0.98
CA PRO A 32 -10.03 15.05 -1.62
C PRO A 32 -9.67 15.98 -2.77
N ARG A 33 -10.53 16.05 -3.80
CA ARG A 33 -10.35 16.97 -4.94
C ARG A 33 -10.80 18.40 -4.64
N ASP A 34 -11.73 18.56 -3.71
CA ASP A 34 -12.26 19.85 -3.31
C ASP A 34 -11.14 20.72 -2.69
N PRO A 35 -10.85 21.93 -3.20
CA PRO A 35 -9.75 22.75 -2.71
C PRO A 35 -9.86 23.17 -1.24
N GLU A 36 -11.08 23.43 -0.75
CA GLU A 36 -11.31 23.84 0.63
C GLU A 36 -11.06 22.65 1.56
N VAL A 37 -11.58 21.47 1.20
CA VAL A 37 -11.33 20.24 1.98
C VAL A 37 -9.87 19.82 1.90
N TYR A 38 -9.24 19.95 0.74
CA TYR A 38 -7.82 19.63 0.53
C TYR A 38 -6.93 20.50 1.45
N SER A 39 -7.13 21.82 1.45
CA SER A 39 -6.33 22.74 2.25
C SER A 39 -6.51 22.53 3.75
N ALA A 40 -7.69 22.08 4.18
CA ALA A 40 -7.95 21.71 5.57
C ALA A 40 -7.40 20.34 5.96
N ALA A 41 -7.32 19.39 5.02
CA ALA A 41 -6.97 17.99 5.29
C ALA A 41 -5.47 17.68 5.14
N VAL A 42 -4.76 18.44 4.31
CA VAL A 42 -3.31 18.28 4.08
C VAL A 42 -2.55 19.22 5.01
N SER A 43 -1.67 18.66 5.84
CA SER A 43 -0.87 19.45 6.77
C SER A 43 0.17 20.32 6.04
N ARG A 44 0.59 21.41 6.69
CA ARG A 44 1.69 22.26 6.19
C ARG A 44 2.97 21.47 5.93
N GLU A 45 3.27 20.51 6.78
CA GLU A 45 4.43 19.62 6.63
C GLU A 45 4.37 18.80 5.33
N LEU A 46 3.19 18.27 4.96
CA LEU A 46 3.02 17.55 3.70
C LEU A 46 3.16 18.49 2.48
N GLU A 47 2.70 19.73 2.56
CA GLU A 47 2.95 20.74 1.52
C GLU A 47 4.44 21.09 1.40
N ASP A 48 5.15 21.19 2.51
CA ASP A 48 6.61 21.41 2.52
C ASP A 48 7.33 20.21 1.86
N LEU A 49 6.89 18.96 2.11
CA LEU A 49 7.41 17.78 1.43
C LEU A 49 7.03 17.72 -0.05
N ARG A 50 5.84 18.21 -0.42
CA ARG A 50 5.40 18.32 -1.82
C ARG A 50 6.29 19.28 -2.61
N SER A 51 6.65 20.42 -2.00
CA SER A 51 7.56 21.40 -2.62
C SER A 51 8.95 20.82 -2.93
N GLN A 52 9.33 19.77 -2.20
CA GLN A 52 10.58 19.01 -2.38
C GLN A 52 10.42 17.76 -3.26
N ALA A 53 9.24 17.56 -3.88
CA ALA A 53 8.88 16.37 -4.65
C ALA A 53 8.97 15.04 -3.85
N LEU A 54 8.83 15.10 -2.52
CA LEU A 54 8.83 13.94 -1.62
C LEU A 54 7.42 13.49 -1.21
N TYR A 55 6.40 14.32 -1.46
CA TYR A 55 5.00 13.97 -1.27
C TYR A 55 4.20 14.18 -2.55
N THR A 56 3.39 13.17 -2.92
CA THR A 56 2.50 13.21 -4.08
C THR A 56 1.05 13.04 -3.62
N PRO A 57 0.24 14.11 -3.57
CA PRO A 57 -1.18 13.98 -3.29
C PRO A 57 -1.88 13.31 -4.47
N LEU A 58 -2.58 12.20 -4.21
CA LEU A 58 -3.35 11.49 -5.23
C LEU A 58 -4.83 11.84 -5.10
N THR A 59 -5.40 12.37 -6.16
CA THR A 59 -6.85 12.52 -6.26
C THR A 59 -7.40 11.33 -7.04
N PHE A 60 -8.60 10.88 -6.68
CA PHE A 60 -9.36 10.03 -7.58
C PHE A 60 -9.90 10.92 -8.69
N ASP A 61 -9.16 10.98 -9.79
CA ASP A 61 -9.65 11.63 -10.99
C ASP A 61 -10.72 10.75 -11.67
N ARG A 62 -11.39 11.33 -12.68
CA ARG A 62 -12.45 10.61 -13.39
C ARG A 62 -11.92 9.30 -13.99
N GLN A 63 -10.72 9.30 -14.56
CA GLN A 63 -10.11 8.11 -15.15
C GLN A 63 -9.83 7.00 -14.13
N SER A 64 -9.36 7.36 -12.94
CA SER A 64 -9.13 6.42 -11.83
C SER A 64 -10.44 5.87 -11.26
N MET A 65 -11.54 6.60 -11.41
CA MET A 65 -12.87 6.12 -11.01
C MET A 65 -13.60 5.39 -12.14
N ASP A 66 -13.25 5.66 -13.40
CA ASP A 66 -13.70 4.89 -14.57
C ASP A 66 -13.14 3.46 -14.50
N SER A 67 -11.95 3.24 -13.92
CA SER A 67 -11.47 1.86 -13.65
C SER A 67 -12.33 1.13 -12.61
N LEU A 68 -13.19 1.84 -11.88
CA LEU A 68 -14.23 1.29 -11.03
C LEU A 68 -15.60 1.48 -11.69
N ASP A 69 -15.79 1.13 -12.96
CA ASP A 69 -17.08 1.24 -13.67
C ASP A 69 -18.24 0.48 -12.99
N ASP A 70 -19.48 0.92 -13.22
CA ASP A 70 -20.68 0.25 -12.68
C ASP A 70 -20.75 -1.19 -13.22
N PRO A 71 -20.67 -2.22 -12.35
CA PRO A 71 -20.65 -3.61 -12.80
C PRO A 71 -21.96 -4.04 -13.48
N ARG A 72 -23.02 -3.24 -13.38
CA ARG A 72 -24.35 -3.51 -13.97
C ARG A 72 -24.63 -2.76 -15.27
N PHE A 73 -23.80 -1.78 -15.66
CA PHE A 73 -24.06 -1.05 -16.89
C PHE A 73 -23.67 -1.92 -18.10
N GLY A 74 -24.69 -2.40 -18.81
CA GLY A 74 -24.64 -3.54 -19.72
C GLY A 74 -23.93 -3.28 -21.04
N GLY A 75 -22.79 -3.95 -21.21
CA GLY A 75 -22.16 -4.28 -22.49
C GLY A 75 -21.49 -5.66 -22.39
N ALA A 76 -20.75 -6.07 -23.43
CA ALA A 76 -19.94 -7.31 -23.41
C ALA A 76 -18.87 -7.33 -22.30
N PHE A 77 -18.58 -6.18 -21.71
CA PHE A 77 -17.67 -6.02 -20.59
C PHE A 77 -18.50 -5.90 -19.30
N ARG A 78 -18.60 -6.99 -18.54
CA ARG A 78 -18.91 -6.90 -17.11
C ARG A 78 -17.84 -5.95 -16.54
N GLY A 79 -18.22 -4.89 -15.81
CA GLY A 79 -17.28 -3.87 -15.32
C GLY A 79 -16.03 -4.44 -14.64
N SER A 80 -15.05 -3.60 -14.32
CA SER A 80 -13.73 -4.08 -13.87
C SER A 80 -13.82 -5.14 -12.76
N LEU A 81 -12.82 -6.05 -12.72
CA LEU A 81 -12.76 -7.08 -11.69
C LEU A 81 -12.87 -6.47 -10.28
N ALA A 82 -12.31 -5.28 -10.09
CA ALA A 82 -12.39 -4.51 -8.86
C ALA A 82 -13.82 -4.13 -8.48
N SER A 83 -14.61 -3.61 -9.42
CA SER A 83 -16.03 -3.32 -9.20
C SER A 83 -16.84 -4.57 -8.89
N GLN A 84 -16.50 -5.71 -9.50
CA GLN A 84 -17.15 -7.00 -9.22
C GLN A 84 -16.83 -7.53 -7.81
N VAL A 85 -15.60 -7.36 -7.33
CA VAL A 85 -15.23 -7.66 -5.94
C VAL A 85 -15.97 -6.74 -5.00
N LEU A 86 -15.94 -5.44 -5.28
CA LEU A 86 -16.55 -4.44 -4.42
C LEU A 86 -18.04 -4.70 -4.23
N ILE A 87 -18.79 -5.02 -5.30
CA ILE A 87 -20.22 -5.33 -5.18
C ILE A 87 -20.48 -6.61 -4.39
N GLN A 88 -19.64 -7.64 -4.52
CA GLN A 88 -19.77 -8.90 -3.76
C GLN A 88 -19.50 -8.67 -2.27
N GLU A 89 -18.44 -7.93 -1.95
CA GLU A 89 -18.10 -7.59 -0.57
C GLU A 89 -19.15 -6.68 0.07
N LEU A 90 -19.69 -5.72 -0.68
CA LEU A 90 -20.81 -4.89 -0.20
C LEU A 90 -22.07 -5.71 0.05
N GLN A 91 -22.36 -6.74 -0.77
CA GLN A 91 -23.47 -7.67 -0.50
C GLN A 91 -23.25 -8.46 0.80
N TYR A 92 -22.03 -8.90 1.06
CA TYR A 92 -21.69 -9.58 2.30
C TYR A 92 -21.83 -8.65 3.51
N LEU A 93 -21.39 -7.40 3.41
CA LEU A 93 -21.54 -6.40 4.47
C LEU A 93 -23.01 -6.05 4.72
N ASP A 94 -23.82 -5.93 3.67
CA ASP A 94 -25.27 -5.69 3.74
C ASP A 94 -25.99 -6.82 4.50
N ALA A 95 -25.63 -8.08 4.24
CA ALA A 95 -26.15 -9.22 5.00
C ALA A 95 -25.80 -9.18 6.51
N ASN A 96 -24.79 -8.40 6.90
CA ASN A 96 -24.31 -8.24 8.28
C ASN A 96 -24.53 -6.82 8.83
N ARG A 97 -25.45 -6.06 8.23
CA ARG A 97 -25.60 -4.61 8.44
C ARG A 97 -25.82 -4.19 9.89
N GLU A 98 -26.64 -4.91 10.66
CA GLU A 98 -26.93 -4.56 12.06
C GLU A 98 -25.66 -4.46 12.91
N ARG A 99 -24.72 -5.38 12.69
CA ARG A 99 -23.41 -5.36 13.36
C ARG A 99 -22.57 -4.16 12.96
N LEU A 100 -22.63 -3.75 11.68
CA LEU A 100 -21.86 -2.62 11.15
C LEU A 100 -22.36 -1.28 11.68
N LEU A 101 -23.67 -1.11 11.80
CA LEU A 101 -24.28 0.14 12.26
C LEU A 101 -23.99 0.42 13.75
N ALA A 102 -23.63 -0.59 14.53
CA ALA A 102 -23.16 -0.43 15.91
C ALA A 102 -21.71 0.06 16.00
N GLY A 103 -20.96 0.01 14.90
CA GLY A 103 -19.55 0.36 14.85
C GLY A 103 -19.27 1.86 14.68
N PRO A 104 -17.99 2.26 14.72
CA PRO A 104 -17.59 3.62 14.42
C PRO A 104 -17.94 3.99 12.98
N SER A 105 -18.37 5.24 12.79
CA SER A 105 -18.67 5.79 11.47
C SER A 105 -17.52 6.63 10.93
N ALA A 106 -17.35 6.62 9.61
CA ALA A 106 -16.40 7.43 8.86
C ALA A 106 -17.13 8.32 7.84
N VAL A 107 -16.48 9.40 7.41
CA VAL A 107 -17.00 10.30 6.39
C VAL A 107 -16.23 10.10 5.09
N ILE A 108 -16.96 9.88 4.00
CA ILE A 108 -16.42 9.82 2.64
C ILE A 108 -16.89 11.03 1.86
N TYR A 109 -15.96 11.78 1.27
CA TYR A 109 -16.29 12.85 0.33
C TYR A 109 -16.68 12.26 -1.02
N GLY A 110 -17.69 12.81 -1.67
CA GLY A 110 -18.19 12.36 -2.99
C GLY A 110 -17.12 12.42 -4.07
N SER A 111 -16.14 13.34 -3.94
CA SER A 111 -14.96 13.36 -4.81
C SER A 111 -14.07 12.12 -4.71
N LYS A 112 -14.30 11.25 -3.72
CA LYS A 112 -13.64 9.96 -3.54
C LYS A 112 -14.50 8.76 -3.95
N LEU A 113 -15.68 8.98 -4.54
CA LEU A 113 -16.63 7.93 -4.92
C LEU A 113 -17.09 8.10 -6.36
N SER A 114 -17.35 6.98 -7.02
CA SER A 114 -18.05 6.98 -8.30
C SER A 114 -19.54 7.13 -8.02
N TYR A 115 -20.26 7.73 -8.97
CA TYR A 115 -21.70 7.95 -8.82
C TYR A 115 -22.48 6.66 -8.56
N TRP A 116 -22.13 5.56 -9.22
CA TRP A 116 -22.82 4.28 -9.00
C TRP A 116 -22.54 3.71 -7.62
N LEU A 117 -21.32 3.88 -7.10
CA LEU A 117 -20.92 3.35 -5.79
C LEU A 117 -21.64 4.13 -4.69
N GLU A 118 -21.68 5.46 -4.78
CA GLU A 118 -22.51 6.29 -3.91
C GLU A 118 -23.97 5.82 -3.89
N ARG A 119 -24.59 5.68 -5.08
CA ARG A 119 -25.97 5.20 -5.20
C ARG A 119 -26.14 3.81 -4.60
N GLU A 120 -25.19 2.92 -4.80
CA GLU A 120 -25.25 1.55 -4.29
C GLU A 120 -25.14 1.49 -2.76
N LEU A 121 -24.27 2.30 -2.17
CA LEU A 121 -24.13 2.41 -0.72
C LEU A 121 -25.41 2.94 -0.07
N VAL A 122 -26.00 3.99 -0.64
CA VAL A 122 -27.27 4.56 -0.15
C VAL A 122 -28.42 3.57 -0.33
N ARG A 123 -28.51 2.90 -1.49
CA ARG A 123 -29.56 1.91 -1.79
C ARG A 123 -29.56 0.72 -0.82
N ARG A 124 -28.39 0.32 -0.33
CA ARG A 124 -28.23 -0.76 0.67
C ARG A 124 -28.30 -0.28 2.12
N GLU A 125 -28.51 1.02 2.32
CA GLU A 125 -28.47 1.64 3.65
C GLU A 125 -27.12 1.42 4.37
N LEU A 126 -26.03 1.28 3.58
CA LEU A 126 -24.64 1.25 4.05
C LEU A 126 -24.02 2.64 4.11
N ALA A 127 -24.75 3.66 3.65
CA ALA A 127 -24.38 5.06 3.73
C ALA A 127 -25.60 5.95 3.97
N VAL A 128 -25.39 7.06 4.68
CA VAL A 128 -26.38 8.13 4.84
C VAL A 128 -25.74 9.45 4.38
N PRO A 129 -26.45 10.32 3.62
CA PRO A 129 -25.95 11.64 3.28
C PRO A 129 -25.62 12.47 4.53
N ASN A 130 -24.42 13.06 4.56
CA ASN A 130 -23.99 13.92 5.65
C ASN A 130 -24.47 15.35 5.42
N ARG A 131 -25.63 15.71 5.99
CA ARG A 131 -26.25 17.02 5.77
C ARG A 131 -25.43 18.18 6.38
N ASP A 132 -24.65 17.93 7.42
CA ASP A 132 -23.90 18.96 8.14
C ASP A 132 -22.66 19.43 7.35
N ARG A 133 -22.10 18.57 6.50
CA ARG A 133 -20.94 18.88 5.63
C ARG A 133 -21.34 19.07 4.16
N GLY A 134 -22.64 19.23 3.91
CA GLY A 134 -23.20 19.40 2.57
C GLY A 134 -23.45 18.09 1.81
N PHE A 135 -24.24 18.19 0.74
CA PHE A 135 -24.72 17.03 -0.06
C PHE A 135 -23.63 16.18 -0.71
N TRP A 136 -22.36 16.59 -0.64
CA TRP A 136 -21.22 15.94 -1.28
C TRP A 136 -20.43 15.02 -0.34
N SER A 137 -21.03 14.54 0.75
CA SER A 137 -20.38 13.57 1.62
C SER A 137 -21.36 12.55 2.20
N LEU A 138 -20.85 11.35 2.45
CA LEU A 138 -21.58 10.22 3.03
C LEU A 138 -20.98 9.85 4.38
N VAL A 139 -21.84 9.55 5.35
CA VAL A 139 -21.46 8.84 6.58
C VAL A 139 -21.63 7.35 6.32
N VAL A 140 -20.59 6.57 6.57
CA VAL A 140 -20.57 5.11 6.37
C VAL A 140 -19.96 4.40 7.57
N PRO A 141 -20.24 3.11 7.82
CA PRO A 141 -19.47 2.31 8.76
C PRO A 141 -17.97 2.28 8.38
N ALA A 142 -17.08 2.28 9.37
CA ALA A 142 -15.63 2.28 9.15
C ALA A 142 -15.17 1.12 8.25
N GLU A 143 -15.78 -0.04 8.38
CA GLU A 143 -15.53 -1.22 7.56
C GLU A 143 -15.84 -0.97 6.08
N VAL A 144 -16.99 -0.33 5.79
CA VAL A 144 -17.38 0.00 4.42
C VAL A 144 -16.36 0.96 3.81
N TRP A 145 -15.92 1.95 4.57
CA TRP A 145 -14.88 2.87 4.13
C TRP A 145 -13.54 2.19 3.85
N GLN A 146 -13.06 1.32 4.76
CA GLN A 146 -11.82 0.57 4.58
C GLN A 146 -11.85 -0.32 3.33
N LEU A 147 -12.99 -0.97 3.06
CA LEU A 147 -13.19 -1.77 1.85
C LEU A 147 -13.05 -0.91 0.59
N ILE A 148 -13.77 0.21 0.53
CA ILE A 148 -13.74 1.12 -0.62
C ILE A 148 -12.33 1.64 -0.86
N VAL A 149 -11.70 2.20 0.17
CA VAL A 149 -10.36 2.77 0.05
C VAL A 149 -9.34 1.68 -0.32
N GLY A 150 -9.41 0.50 0.28
CA GLY A 150 -8.50 -0.61 -0.03
C GLY A 150 -8.60 -1.05 -1.49
N VAL A 151 -9.83 -1.21 -2.02
CA VAL A 151 -10.06 -1.55 -3.43
C VAL A 151 -9.56 -0.42 -4.34
N THR A 152 -9.88 0.84 -4.06
CA THR A 152 -9.45 1.94 -4.93
C THR A 152 -7.93 2.12 -4.93
N VAL A 153 -7.28 2.01 -3.78
CA VAL A 153 -5.81 2.09 -3.66
C VAL A 153 -5.15 0.99 -4.49
N ARG A 154 -5.69 -0.23 -4.48
CA ARG A 154 -5.20 -1.31 -5.33
C ARG A 154 -5.29 -0.97 -6.81
N GLU A 155 -6.40 -0.39 -7.26
CA GLU A 155 -6.56 0.01 -8.66
C GLU A 155 -5.61 1.15 -9.03
N LEU A 156 -5.41 2.13 -8.15
CA LEU A 156 -4.41 3.18 -8.35
C LEU A 156 -2.99 2.61 -8.49
N THR A 157 -2.65 1.58 -7.70
CA THR A 157 -1.33 0.95 -7.77
C THR A 157 -1.10 0.18 -9.06
N CYS A 158 -2.16 -0.18 -9.79
CA CYS A 158 -2.06 -0.81 -11.11
C CYS A 158 -1.88 0.22 -12.25
N GLY A 159 -1.93 1.53 -11.96
CA GLY A 159 -1.83 2.61 -12.93
C GLY A 159 -0.43 2.80 -13.53
N ARG A 160 -0.35 3.56 -14.64
CA ARG A 160 0.87 3.70 -15.47
C ARG A 160 1.92 4.71 -14.97
N TYR A 161 1.61 5.52 -13.95
CA TYR A 161 2.38 6.74 -13.69
C TYR A 161 3.48 6.60 -12.63
N ALA A 162 3.35 5.71 -11.65
CA ALA A 162 4.39 5.40 -10.68
C ALA A 162 4.18 4.02 -10.04
N SER A 163 5.27 3.40 -9.59
CA SER A 163 5.21 2.19 -8.76
C SER A 163 4.83 2.56 -7.33
N TYR A 164 3.53 2.66 -7.07
CA TYR A 164 2.99 2.86 -5.73
C TYR A 164 2.99 1.54 -4.96
N VAL A 165 3.48 1.57 -3.72
CA VAL A 165 3.40 0.45 -2.78
C VAL A 165 2.35 0.79 -1.72
N PRO A 166 1.17 0.13 -1.74
CA PRO A 166 0.10 0.46 -0.83
C PRO A 166 0.45 0.04 0.60
N TYR A 167 0.23 0.94 1.54
CA TYR A 167 0.55 0.74 2.95
C TYR A 167 -0.54 1.28 3.88
N THR A 168 -0.85 0.51 4.92
CA THR A 168 -1.73 0.90 6.02
C THR A 168 -1.30 0.19 7.31
N GLU A 169 -1.53 0.83 8.43
CA GLU A 169 -1.40 0.29 9.79
C GLU A 169 -2.64 -0.49 10.25
N SER A 170 -3.72 -0.47 9.47
CA SER A 170 -4.94 -1.22 9.76
C SER A 170 -4.90 -2.59 9.10
N ASP A 171 -4.71 -3.66 9.89
CA ASP A 171 -4.72 -5.05 9.40
C ASP A 171 -5.99 -5.38 8.60
N ASP A 172 -7.14 -4.84 9.02
CA ASP A 172 -8.40 -5.03 8.31
C ASP A 172 -8.45 -4.31 6.97
N ALA A 173 -8.00 -3.06 6.91
CA ALA A 173 -7.89 -2.33 5.65
C ALA A 173 -6.90 -2.99 4.71
N TYR A 174 -5.77 -3.47 5.24
CA TYR A 174 -4.77 -4.23 4.49
C TYR A 174 -5.39 -5.47 3.87
N ARG A 175 -5.99 -6.36 4.69
CA ARG A 175 -6.62 -7.59 4.20
C ARG A 175 -7.68 -7.35 3.14
N ARG A 176 -8.47 -6.28 3.26
CA ARG A 176 -9.50 -5.91 2.28
C ARG A 176 -8.92 -5.34 0.99
N ALA A 177 -7.82 -4.58 1.05
CA ALA A 177 -7.12 -4.14 -0.15
C ALA A 177 -6.59 -5.35 -0.95
N TRP A 178 -6.16 -6.41 -0.25
CA TRP A 178 -5.57 -7.60 -0.87
C TRP A 178 -6.56 -8.74 -1.15
N SER A 179 -7.81 -8.65 -0.70
CA SER A 179 -8.82 -9.66 -1.01
C SER A 179 -9.15 -9.65 -2.51
N ALA A 180 -8.75 -10.73 -3.18
CA ALA A 180 -9.13 -11.00 -4.55
C ALA A 180 -10.37 -11.89 -4.59
N PRO A 181 -11.22 -11.76 -5.63
CA PRO A 181 -12.36 -12.65 -5.81
C PRO A 181 -11.81 -14.07 -5.96
N THR A 182 -12.54 -15.04 -5.41
CA THR A 182 -12.05 -16.42 -5.23
C THR A 182 -11.56 -17.10 -6.51
N ARG A 183 -11.98 -16.64 -7.68
CA ARG A 183 -11.61 -17.21 -8.99
C ARG A 183 -10.28 -16.72 -9.55
N ASP A 184 -9.73 -15.61 -9.05
CA ASP A 184 -8.53 -14.95 -9.59
C ASP A 184 -7.42 -14.80 -8.53
N ARG A 185 -7.40 -15.73 -7.55
CA ARG A 185 -6.36 -15.77 -6.53
C ARG A 185 -5.10 -16.40 -7.12
N VAL A 186 -4.07 -15.58 -7.29
CA VAL A 186 -2.72 -16.05 -7.61
C VAL A 186 -1.90 -16.15 -6.33
N PRO A 187 -1.00 -17.13 -6.21
CA PRO A 187 -0.01 -17.14 -5.14
C PRO A 187 0.78 -15.82 -5.15
N ALA A 188 1.03 -15.30 -3.96
CA ALA A 188 1.85 -14.11 -3.78
C ALA A 188 2.71 -14.27 -2.53
N TRP A 189 3.87 -13.63 -2.57
CA TRP A 189 4.74 -13.49 -1.40
C TRP A 189 4.47 -12.15 -0.72
N GLU A 190 4.24 -12.23 0.59
CA GLU A 190 4.19 -11.08 1.49
C GLU A 190 5.43 -11.09 2.38
N ILE A 191 6.09 -9.94 2.47
CA ILE A 191 7.30 -9.76 3.28
C ILE A 191 7.09 -8.58 4.23
N GLU A 192 7.11 -8.86 5.53
CA GLU A 192 7.06 -7.85 6.59
C GLU A 192 8.49 -7.47 7.04
N LEU A 193 8.87 -6.21 6.87
CA LEU A 193 10.21 -5.68 7.17
C LEU A 193 10.24 -4.67 8.30
N GLY A 194 9.10 -4.15 8.75
CA GLY A 194 9.07 -2.95 9.61
C GLY A 194 9.73 -3.15 10.96
N LYS A 195 9.79 -4.40 11.43
CA LYS A 195 10.52 -4.79 12.63
C LYS A 195 12.04 -4.87 12.44
N LEU A 196 12.52 -4.92 11.20
CA LEU A 196 13.95 -4.95 10.87
C LEU A 196 14.58 -3.59 10.85
N LEU A 197 13.85 -2.61 10.33
CA LEU A 197 14.41 -1.32 9.97
C LEU A 197 14.35 -0.35 11.15
N PRO A 198 15.41 0.46 11.38
CA PRO A 198 15.40 1.43 12.46
C PRO A 198 14.34 2.51 12.23
N VAL A 199 13.59 2.88 13.26
CA VAL A 199 12.59 3.94 13.17
C VAL A 199 13.03 5.11 14.07
N PRO A 200 12.94 6.36 13.60
CA PRO A 200 13.21 7.52 14.45
C PRO A 200 12.32 7.50 15.69
N ALA A 201 12.84 7.99 16.81
CA ALA A 201 12.05 8.09 18.03
C ALA A 201 10.86 9.06 17.85
N PRO A 202 9.73 8.83 18.55
CA PRO A 202 8.63 9.79 18.57
C PRO A 202 9.11 11.20 18.92
N GLY A 203 8.63 12.21 18.19
CA GLY A 203 9.03 13.60 18.36
C GLY A 203 10.31 14.02 17.62
N THR A 204 10.96 13.10 16.89
CA THR A 204 12.05 13.49 15.97
C THR A 204 11.51 14.45 14.90
N ALA A 205 12.23 15.53 14.62
CA ALA A 205 11.81 16.48 13.58
C ALA A 205 12.02 15.91 12.18
N THR A 206 11.07 16.14 11.28
CA THR A 206 11.13 15.69 9.87
C THR A 206 12.37 16.22 9.15
N ALA A 207 12.83 17.42 9.50
CA ALA A 207 14.07 18.00 8.98
C ALA A 207 15.31 17.14 9.32
N ASP A 208 15.37 16.58 10.53
CA ASP A 208 16.48 15.69 10.94
C ASP A 208 16.43 14.36 10.19
N VAL A 209 15.22 13.85 9.93
CA VAL A 209 15.01 12.64 9.12
C VAL A 209 15.47 12.86 7.67
N LEU A 210 15.15 14.01 7.08
CA LEU A 210 15.61 14.38 5.73
C LEU A 210 17.13 14.55 5.67
N ALA A 211 17.72 15.23 6.66
CA ALA A 211 19.15 15.39 6.76
C ALA A 211 19.86 14.02 6.89
N PHE A 212 19.28 13.09 7.66
CA PHE A 212 19.77 11.73 7.77
C PHE A 212 19.66 10.98 6.42
N ARG A 213 18.50 11.05 5.76
CA ARG A 213 18.25 10.42 4.45
C ARG A 213 19.29 10.83 3.42
N GLU A 214 19.63 12.12 3.35
CA GLU A 214 20.58 12.63 2.39
C GLU A 214 22.02 12.24 2.76
N ARG A 215 22.38 12.32 4.05
CA ARG A 215 23.71 11.96 4.53
C ARG A 215 24.06 10.48 4.29
N TYR A 216 23.08 9.59 4.44
CA TYR A 216 23.27 8.13 4.31
C TYR A 216 22.50 7.56 3.10
N ARG A 217 22.51 8.34 2.01
CA ARG A 217 21.81 8.00 0.77
C ARG A 217 22.32 6.69 0.18
N ASP A 218 23.61 6.43 0.24
CA ASP A 218 24.23 5.25 -0.37
C ASP A 218 23.84 3.96 0.37
N GLU A 219 23.86 3.97 1.71
CA GLU A 219 23.44 2.86 2.55
C GLU A 219 21.95 2.57 2.35
N ARG A 220 21.12 3.62 2.28
CA ARG A 220 19.69 3.51 1.97
C ARG A 220 19.46 2.84 0.62
N LEU A 221 20.17 3.30 -0.42
CA LEU A 221 20.04 2.75 -1.77
C LEU A 221 20.52 1.29 -1.83
N ARG A 222 21.58 0.94 -1.10
CA ARG A 222 22.05 -0.46 -1.01
C ARG A 222 21.01 -1.36 -0.36
N LEU A 223 20.40 -0.92 0.74
CA LEU A 223 19.32 -1.65 1.41
C LEU A 223 18.13 -1.87 0.46
N MET A 224 17.64 -0.82 -0.19
CA MET A 224 16.49 -0.92 -1.10
C MET A 224 16.78 -1.75 -2.35
N ARG A 225 18.01 -1.72 -2.87
CA ARG A 225 18.42 -2.60 -3.97
C ARG A 225 18.43 -4.07 -3.55
N ALA A 226 18.97 -4.38 -2.37
CA ALA A 226 18.94 -5.75 -1.84
C ALA A 226 17.48 -6.22 -1.66
N LEU A 227 16.61 -5.33 -1.19
CA LEU A 227 15.19 -5.62 -1.03
C LEU A 227 14.46 -5.87 -2.36
N HIS A 228 14.68 -5.03 -3.36
CA HIS A 228 14.05 -5.22 -4.67
C HIS A 228 14.58 -6.46 -5.38
N ARG A 229 15.88 -6.76 -5.22
CA ARG A 229 16.46 -8.01 -5.71
C ARG A 229 15.77 -9.21 -5.06
N MET A 230 15.60 -9.19 -3.73
CA MET A 230 14.86 -10.22 -3.00
C MET A 230 13.48 -10.50 -3.58
N VAL A 231 12.71 -9.43 -3.79
CA VAL A 231 11.36 -9.51 -4.33
C VAL A 231 11.37 -10.04 -5.77
N GLY A 232 12.36 -9.65 -6.57
CA GLY A 232 12.54 -10.13 -7.93
C GLY A 232 12.91 -11.62 -8.00
N ASP A 233 13.84 -12.06 -7.15
CA ASP A 233 14.33 -13.44 -7.14
C ASP A 233 13.26 -14.41 -6.63
N LEU A 234 12.53 -14.06 -5.56
CA LEU A 234 11.38 -14.84 -5.07
C LEU A 234 10.27 -15.01 -6.12
N ARG A 235 10.16 -14.06 -7.05
CA ARG A 235 9.21 -14.13 -8.14
C ARG A 235 9.69 -15.04 -9.28
N ARG A 236 11.00 -15.09 -9.54
CA ARG A 236 11.59 -15.88 -10.63
C ARG A 236 11.76 -17.35 -10.24
N ASP A 237 12.25 -17.60 -9.03
CA ASP A 237 12.71 -18.93 -8.58
C ASP A 237 11.73 -19.56 -7.57
N TYR A 238 10.47 -19.71 -7.99
CA TYR A 238 9.39 -20.26 -7.15
C TYR A 238 9.62 -21.73 -6.74
N ASP A 239 10.48 -22.46 -7.47
CA ASP A 239 10.75 -23.89 -7.24
C ASP A 239 11.73 -24.13 -6.08
N HIS A 240 12.54 -23.13 -5.71
CA HIS A 240 13.54 -23.23 -4.63
C HIS A 240 13.52 -22.03 -3.65
N PRO A 241 12.36 -21.68 -3.06
CA PRO A 241 12.22 -20.48 -2.24
C PRO A 241 13.09 -20.51 -0.98
N ALA A 242 13.41 -21.69 -0.44
CA ALA A 242 14.22 -21.82 0.77
C ALA A 242 15.67 -21.35 0.55
N ASP A 243 16.28 -21.68 -0.60
CA ASP A 243 17.66 -21.30 -0.92
C ASP A 243 17.77 -19.80 -1.19
N VAL A 244 16.79 -19.28 -1.95
CA VAL A 244 16.58 -17.85 -2.19
C VAL A 244 16.49 -17.12 -0.83
N LEU A 245 15.57 -17.54 0.05
CA LEU A 245 15.40 -16.94 1.37
C LEU A 245 16.65 -17.01 2.27
N ALA A 246 17.41 -18.11 2.22
CA ALA A 246 18.61 -18.29 3.03
C ALA A 246 19.74 -17.34 2.61
N GLN A 247 20.03 -17.27 1.30
CA GLN A 247 21.00 -16.32 0.76
C GLN A 247 20.58 -14.87 1.05
N LEU A 248 19.30 -14.58 0.87
CA LEU A 248 18.75 -13.24 1.05
C LEU A 248 18.74 -12.77 2.51
N LYS A 249 18.53 -13.68 3.45
CA LYS A 249 18.63 -13.37 4.88
C LYS A 249 20.03 -12.88 5.25
N ALA A 250 21.08 -13.40 4.62
CA ALA A 250 22.45 -12.93 4.84
C ALA A 250 22.65 -11.52 4.26
N GLU A 251 22.28 -11.29 3.00
CA GLU A 251 22.42 -9.97 2.34
C GLU A 251 21.63 -8.87 3.06
N LEU A 252 20.38 -9.16 3.45
CA LEU A 252 19.54 -8.22 4.17
C LEU A 252 20.09 -7.93 5.57
N LYS A 253 20.64 -8.94 6.25
CA LYS A 253 21.28 -8.75 7.56
C LYS A 253 22.46 -7.79 7.44
N ASP A 254 23.33 -7.96 6.45
CA ASP A 254 24.49 -7.10 6.26
C ASP A 254 24.05 -5.66 5.93
N ALA A 255 23.11 -5.49 4.99
CA ALA A 255 22.59 -4.17 4.63
C ALA A 255 21.91 -3.46 5.83
N VAL A 256 21.15 -4.20 6.65
CA VAL A 256 20.53 -3.67 7.86
C VAL A 256 21.57 -3.32 8.92
N GLN A 257 22.65 -4.11 9.04
CA GLN A 257 23.74 -3.82 9.97
C GLN A 257 24.46 -2.53 9.58
N ASP A 258 24.77 -2.34 8.31
CA ASP A 258 25.37 -1.11 7.80
C ASP A 258 24.48 0.11 8.08
N TYR A 259 23.18 -0.01 7.79
CA TYR A 259 22.23 1.07 8.03
C TYR A 259 22.01 1.36 9.53
N ARG A 260 22.04 0.34 10.38
CA ARG A 260 22.05 0.51 11.85
C ARG A 260 23.35 1.15 12.34
N GLY A 261 24.48 0.88 11.69
CA GLY A 261 25.75 1.56 11.92
C GLY A 261 25.61 3.06 11.66
N ALA A 262 25.05 3.43 10.51
CA ALA A 262 24.73 4.81 10.14
C ALA A 262 23.77 5.48 11.15
N ALA A 263 22.72 4.76 11.57
CA ALA A 263 21.81 5.22 12.61
C ALA A 263 22.54 5.54 13.92
N LYS A 264 23.42 4.64 14.39
CA LYS A 264 24.21 4.82 15.62
C LYS A 264 25.23 5.96 15.52
N SER A 265 25.78 6.24 14.34
CA SER A 265 26.69 7.38 14.14
C SER A 265 25.98 8.72 13.97
N SER A 266 24.64 8.72 13.87
CA SER A 266 23.84 9.95 13.87
C SER A 266 23.56 10.45 15.29
N ARG A 267 23.27 11.74 15.42
CA ARG A 267 22.81 12.35 16.69
C ARG A 267 21.30 12.16 16.93
N MET A 268 20.61 11.43 16.05
CA MET A 268 19.17 11.22 16.12
C MET A 268 18.85 10.10 17.11
N ALA A 269 17.76 10.25 17.87
CA ALA A 269 17.27 9.19 18.74
C ALA A 269 16.54 8.13 17.91
N TRP A 270 16.82 6.85 18.17
CA TRP A 270 16.27 5.72 17.42
C TRP A 270 15.56 4.74 18.35
N VAL A 271 14.50 4.12 17.85
CA VAL A 271 13.84 2.99 18.52
C VAL A 271 14.20 1.72 17.79
N SER A 272 14.88 0.80 18.47
CA SER A 272 15.13 -0.55 17.96
C SER A 272 14.00 -1.49 18.40
N ARG A 273 13.31 -2.10 17.45
CA ARG A 273 12.34 -3.18 17.72
C ARG A 273 12.95 -4.53 17.33
N GLY A 274 12.55 -5.58 18.05
CA GLY A 274 13.02 -6.95 17.82
C GLY A 274 12.65 -7.44 16.42
N VAL A 275 13.54 -8.21 15.80
CA VAL A 275 13.50 -8.64 14.40
C VAL A 275 12.68 -9.92 14.25
N THR A 276 11.65 -9.91 13.39
CA THR A 276 11.03 -11.13 12.86
C THR A 276 10.66 -10.90 11.41
N VAL A 277 11.06 -11.82 10.53
CA VAL A 277 10.67 -11.82 9.11
C VAL A 277 9.66 -12.94 8.95
N THR A 278 8.43 -12.56 8.59
CA THR A 278 7.38 -13.53 8.27
C THR A 278 7.22 -13.54 6.76
N VAL A 279 7.27 -14.73 6.17
CA VAL A 279 6.97 -14.94 4.76
C VAL A 279 5.73 -15.82 4.72
N ALA A 280 4.61 -15.26 4.28
CA ALA A 280 3.35 -15.97 4.13
C ALA A 280 3.11 -16.31 2.66
N VAL A 281 2.83 -17.58 2.37
CA VAL A 281 2.40 -18.03 1.03
C VAL A 281 0.89 -18.17 1.04
N SER A 282 0.20 -17.32 0.26
CA SER A 282 -1.24 -17.45 0.06
C SER A 282 -1.53 -18.43 -1.09
N ALA A 283 -1.47 -19.74 -0.84
CA ALA A 283 -1.78 -20.74 -1.87
C ALA A 283 -3.29 -21.03 -1.90
N ALA A 284 -3.96 -20.68 -3.01
CA ALA A 284 -5.29 -21.21 -3.33
C ALA A 284 -5.13 -22.28 -4.42
N ALA A 285 -5.48 -23.52 -4.09
CA ALA A 285 -5.51 -24.69 -4.97
C ALA A 285 -4.15 -25.24 -5.45
N LEU A 286 -3.42 -25.89 -4.54
CA LEU A 286 -2.82 -27.22 -4.64
C LEU A 286 -1.89 -27.42 -3.43
N GLY A 287 -1.77 -28.66 -2.96
CA GLY A 287 -1.23 -29.08 -1.66
C GLY A 287 -0.12 -28.22 -1.05
N ALA A 288 -0.41 -27.74 0.17
CA ALA A 288 0.53 -27.44 1.25
C ALA A 288 2.03 -27.66 0.94
N LEU A 289 2.70 -26.65 0.40
CA LEU A 289 4.07 -26.35 0.84
C LEU A 289 3.95 -25.65 2.20
N VAL A 290 3.61 -26.44 3.22
CA VAL A 290 3.86 -26.03 4.61
C VAL A 290 5.36 -25.99 4.73
N VAL A 291 5.95 -24.80 4.71
CA VAL A 291 7.29 -24.60 5.27
C VAL A 291 7.12 -24.89 6.77
N PRO A 292 7.67 -26.00 7.29
CA PRO A 292 7.43 -26.43 8.65
C PRO A 292 8.30 -25.58 9.58
N ASP A 293 7.85 -24.36 9.92
CA ASP A 293 8.24 -23.65 11.15
C ASP A 293 7.54 -22.28 11.41
N VAL A 294 6.53 -21.90 10.62
CA VAL A 294 5.94 -20.53 10.71
C VAL A 294 4.66 -20.48 11.55
N GLY A 295 4.31 -21.57 12.25
CA GLY A 295 3.04 -21.74 12.96
C GLY A 295 2.78 -20.85 14.20
N TRP A 296 3.74 -20.02 14.61
CA TRP A 296 3.66 -19.26 15.88
C TRP A 296 3.46 -17.74 15.73
N LEU A 297 3.26 -17.21 14.51
CA LEU A 297 3.20 -15.76 14.25
C LEU A 297 1.77 -15.22 14.01
N LEU A 298 0.87 -15.45 14.95
CA LEU A 298 -0.44 -14.76 15.02
C LEU A 298 -0.64 -14.02 16.34
N GLY A 299 0.38 -13.30 16.81
CA GLY A 299 0.29 -12.56 18.05
C GLY A 299 1.13 -11.28 18.08
N VAL A 300 0.47 -10.22 18.57
CA VAL A 300 1.01 -8.92 19.02
C VAL A 300 1.07 -7.84 17.93
N GLY A 301 -0.06 -7.12 17.84
CA GLY A 301 -0.19 -5.84 17.19
C GLY A 301 0.55 -4.70 17.91
N SER A 302 0.50 -3.52 17.29
CA SER A 302 1.14 -2.25 17.65
C SER A 302 2.63 -2.10 17.33
N GLY A 303 3.00 -2.31 16.07
CA GLY A 303 4.23 -1.74 15.53
C GLY A 303 4.11 -1.36 14.07
N TYR A 304 4.68 -0.21 13.70
CA TYR A 304 4.76 0.27 12.33
C TYR A 304 5.52 -0.77 11.48
N ALA A 305 4.77 -1.61 10.78
CA ALA A 305 5.32 -2.60 9.85
C ALA A 305 5.75 -1.89 8.55
N LEU A 306 6.59 -2.51 7.73
CA LEU A 306 6.75 -2.18 6.31
C LEU A 306 6.32 -3.44 5.61
N ASN A 307 5.16 -3.40 4.98
CA ASN A 307 4.66 -4.54 4.24
C ASN A 307 5.03 -4.31 2.78
N VAL A 308 5.94 -5.13 2.27
CA VAL A 308 6.25 -5.17 0.84
C VAL A 308 5.58 -6.41 0.28
N ALA A 309 4.49 -6.19 -0.43
CA ALA A 309 3.79 -7.24 -1.16
C ALA A 309 4.28 -7.25 -2.62
N THR A 310 4.53 -8.44 -3.14
CA THR A 310 5.16 -8.63 -4.46
C THR A 310 4.16 -8.88 -5.59
N ARG A 311 2.87 -8.62 -5.36
CA ARG A 311 1.81 -9.03 -6.29
C ARG A 311 1.78 -8.15 -7.54
N GLU A 312 2.00 -8.75 -8.70
CA GLU A 312 1.40 -8.25 -9.95
C GLU A 312 -0.03 -8.76 -10.06
N ILE A 313 -0.99 -7.84 -10.16
CA ILE A 313 -2.37 -8.18 -10.53
C ILE A 313 -2.40 -8.19 -12.06
N ARG A 314 -1.89 -9.26 -12.65
CA ARG A 314 -2.15 -9.58 -14.06
C ARG A 314 -2.71 -10.99 -14.16
N PRO A 315 -3.76 -11.22 -14.98
CA PRO A 315 -4.18 -12.57 -15.29
C PRO A 315 -3.01 -13.34 -15.92
N LEU A 316 -2.71 -14.52 -15.36
CA LEU A 316 -1.63 -15.42 -15.79
C LEU A 316 -1.74 -15.85 -17.27
N SER A 317 -2.85 -15.56 -17.95
CA SER A 317 -3.03 -15.87 -19.38
C SER A 317 -2.28 -14.95 -20.35
N GLU A 318 -1.72 -13.83 -19.88
CA GLU A 318 -0.94 -12.90 -20.73
C GLU A 318 0.56 -12.86 -20.38
N ALA A 319 1.05 -13.84 -19.62
CA ALA A 319 2.48 -13.97 -19.37
C ALA A 319 3.18 -14.48 -20.64
N ARG A 320 3.96 -13.62 -21.32
CA ARG A 320 5.38 -13.96 -21.61
C ARG A 320 6.27 -12.90 -22.24
N ASP A 321 5.76 -11.82 -22.82
CA ASP A 321 6.62 -10.82 -23.46
C ASP A 321 6.23 -9.39 -23.04
N ASP A 322 7.22 -8.54 -22.81
CA ASP A 322 7.14 -7.12 -22.42
C ASP A 322 6.83 -6.77 -20.95
N HIS A 323 7.86 -6.88 -20.10
CA HIS A 323 8.75 -5.75 -19.77
C HIS A 323 9.54 -6.00 -18.48
N ASP A 324 10.86 -6.16 -18.60
CA ASP A 324 11.80 -5.97 -17.51
C ASP A 324 11.96 -4.46 -17.26
N PHE A 325 11.60 -4.01 -16.05
CA PHE A 325 11.96 -2.72 -15.44
C PHE A 325 12.39 -1.61 -16.42
N SER A 326 11.47 -0.73 -16.81
CA SER A 326 11.78 0.51 -17.55
C SER A 326 12.56 1.50 -16.66
N TYR A 327 13.82 1.18 -16.39
CA TYR A 327 14.89 2.07 -15.94
C TYR A 327 16.19 1.63 -16.61
N LEU A 328 16.26 1.84 -17.92
CA LEU A 328 17.54 1.99 -18.60
C LEU A 328 17.56 3.36 -19.25
N HIS A 329 18.41 4.20 -18.67
CA HIS A 329 18.97 5.37 -19.30
C HIS A 329 19.26 5.06 -20.77
N ARG A 330 18.65 5.81 -21.68
CA ARG A 330 19.16 5.97 -23.03
C ARG A 330 20.52 6.65 -22.90
N VAL A 331 21.60 5.86 -22.89
CA VAL A 331 22.93 6.35 -23.22
C VAL A 331 23.11 6.05 -24.68
N GLU A 332 22.92 7.09 -25.49
CA GLU A 332 23.49 7.17 -26.83
C GLU A 332 24.98 6.88 -26.75
N ARG A 333 25.47 5.98 -27.61
CA ARG A 333 26.77 6.11 -28.25
C ARG A 333 26.79 5.32 -29.53
N ASP A 334 26.65 6.08 -30.61
CA ASP A 334 27.29 5.77 -31.88
C ASP A 334 28.82 5.65 -31.70
N LEU A 335 29.36 4.77 -32.54
CA LEU A 335 30.74 4.61 -33.04
C LEU A 335 31.74 3.73 -32.26
N PRO A 336 32.60 2.96 -32.97
CA PRO A 336 32.57 2.54 -34.38
C PRO A 336 32.08 1.11 -34.60
#